data_AF-A0A1U7HP33-F1
#
_entry.id   AF-A0A1U7HP33-F1
#
_cell.length_a   1.000
_cell.length_b   1.000
_cell.length_c   1.000
_cell.angle_alpha   90.00
_cell.angle_beta   90.00
_cell.angle_gamma   90.00
#
_symmetry.space_group_name_H-M   'P 1'
#
loop_
_entity.id
_entity.type
_entity.pdbx_description
1 polymer ?
#
loop_
_entity_poly.entity_id
_entity_poly.type
_entity_poly.pdbx_seq_one_letter_code
_entity_poly.pdbx_strand_id
1 'polypeptide(L)' 'MVLDVLFCHVDDFCQEFEAKWPEKLLNHGEQQRHRAKNLFLSETMTILIGFHQNHFQNCQHFYLYQVLGVVK' A
#
# COMPACT_ATOMS: atom_id res chain seq x y z
N MET A 1 16.84 -1.07 2.37
CA MET A 1 15.88 -0.92 3.49
C MET A 1 15.13 -2.24 3.59
N VAL A 2 15.03 -2.85 4.77
CA VAL A 2 14.28 -4.11 4.95
C VAL A 2 12.79 -3.78 4.88
N LEU A 3 12.02 -4.52 4.08
CA LEU A 3 10.60 -4.26 3.82
C LEU A 3 9.77 -4.21 5.11
N ASP A 4 10.15 -5.00 6.11
CA ASP A 4 9.48 -5.09 7.42
C ASP A 4 9.50 -3.76 8.17
N VAL A 5 10.64 -3.06 8.19
CA VAL A 5 10.77 -1.77 8.88
C VAL A 5 9.92 -0.70 8.19
N LEU A 6 9.91 -0.71 6.85
CA LEU A 6 9.04 0.16 6.08
C LEU A 6 7.56 -0.14 6.39
N PHE A 7 7.19 -1.42 6.44
CA PHE A 7 5.83 -1.84 6.72
C PHE A 7 5.36 -1.35 8.11
N CYS A 8 6.17 -1.50 9.16
CA CYS A 8 5.81 -1.00 10.49
C CYS A 8 5.46 0.49 10.49
N HIS A 9 6.32 1.33 9.90
CA HIS A 9 6.08 2.77 9.83
C HIS A 9 4.85 3.13 8.99
N VAL A 10 4.64 2.41 7.89
CA VAL A 10 3.48 2.63 7.01
C VAL A 10 2.19 2.17 7.68
N ASP A 11 2.21 1.07 8.43
CA ASP A 11 1.03 0.57 9.13
C ASP A 11 0.59 1.52 10.24
N ASP A 12 1.51 1.98 11.09
CA ASP A 12 1.23 2.99 12.12
C ASP A 12 0.62 4.27 11.49
N PHE A 13 1.18 4.72 10.37
CA PHE A 13 0.64 5.84 9.62
C PHE A 13 -0.79 5.57 9.10
N CYS A 14 -1.02 4.40 8.50
CA CYS A 14 -2.32 4.04 7.94
C CYS A 14 -3.40 3.94 9.01
N GLN A 15 -3.09 3.44 10.22
CA GLN A 15 -4.04 3.38 11.33
C GLN A 15 -4.61 4.77 11.67
N GLU A 16 -3.74 5.79 11.74
CA GLU A 16 -4.19 7.17 12.01
C GLU A 16 -4.85 7.83 10.80
N PHE A 17 -4.32 7.55 9.60
CA PHE A 17 -4.76 8.18 8.37
C PHE A 17 -6.15 7.70 7.94
N GLU A 18 -6.38 6.39 7.92
CA GLU A 18 -7.63 5.80 7.47
C GLU A 18 -8.82 6.21 8.34
N ALA A 19 -8.60 6.40 9.65
CA ALA A 19 -9.64 6.88 10.56
C ALA A 19 -10.15 8.29 10.18
N LYS A 20 -9.26 9.16 9.68
CA LYS A 20 -9.56 10.56 9.34
C LYS A 20 -9.82 10.77 7.85
N TRP A 21 -9.51 9.79 7.00
CA TRP A 21 -9.59 9.90 5.55
C TRP A 21 -11.01 10.15 5.03
N PRO A 22 -12.05 9.43 5.50
CA PRO A 22 -13.42 9.63 5.02
C PRO A 22 -13.93 11.06 5.24
N GLU A 23 -13.58 11.69 6.35
CA GLU A 23 -13.99 13.07 6.68
C GLU A 23 -13.37 14.11 5.73
N LYS A 24 -12.23 13.78 5.13
CA LYS A 24 -11.50 14.67 4.20
C LYS A 24 -11.91 14.48 2.74
N LEU A 25 -12.74 13.49 2.43
CA LEU A 25 -13.20 13.25 1.07
C LEU A 25 -14.15 14.36 0.63
N LEU A 26 -13.88 14.93 -0.53
CA LEU A 26 -14.79 15.89 -1.15
C LEU A 26 -16.08 15.16 -1.54
N ASN A 27 -17.21 15.67 -1.06
CA ASN A 27 -18.53 15.21 -1.48
C ASN A 27 -18.79 15.69 -2.91
N HIS A 28 -18.43 14.86 -3.89
CA HIS A 28 -18.64 15.17 -5.31
C HIS A 28 -20.09 15.00 -5.78
N GLY A 29 -21.05 14.71 -4.89
CA GLY A 29 -22.47 14.51 -5.22
C GLY A 29 -22.76 13.22 -6.01
N GLU A 30 -21.74 12.59 -6.56
CA GLU A 30 -21.80 11.30 -7.23
C GLU A 30 -21.57 10.16 -6.24
N GLN A 31 -22.36 9.08 -6.38
CA GLN A 31 -22.16 7.85 -5.63
C GLN A 31 -20.80 7.24 -5.99
N GLN A 32 -19.84 7.31 -5.07
CA GLN A 32 -18.58 6.61 -5.23
C GLN A 32 -18.76 5.13 -4.92
N ARG A 33 -18.09 4.27 -5.69
CA ARG A 33 -18.17 2.82 -5.53
C ARG A 33 -17.25 2.37 -4.40
N HIS A 34 -17.83 1.99 -3.25
CA HIS A 34 -17.10 1.38 -2.14
C HIS A 34 -17.01 -0.14 -2.35
N ARG A 35 -15.89 -0.61 -2.92
CA ARG A 35 -15.60 -2.04 -3.09
C ARG A 35 -14.59 -2.50 -2.04
N ALA A 36 -14.84 -3.65 -1.42
CA ALA A 36 -13.83 -4.32 -0.61
C ALA A 36 -12.58 -4.59 -1.46
N LYS A 37 -11.42 -4.16 -0.97
CA LYS A 37 -10.12 -4.45 -1.57
C LYS A 37 -9.59 -5.75 -0.98
N ASN A 38 -8.77 -6.46 -1.74
CA ASN A 38 -8.08 -7.66 -1.27
C ASN A 38 -6.81 -7.35 -0.47
N LEU A 39 -6.35 -6.10 -0.50
CA LEU A 39 -5.19 -5.59 0.22
C LEU A 39 -5.61 -4.38 1.06
N PHE A 40 -5.03 -4.29 2.25
CA PHE A 40 -5.09 -3.11 3.10
C PHE A 40 -4.30 -1.96 2.47
N LEU A 41 -4.58 -0.73 2.91
CA LEU A 41 -3.87 0.44 2.42
C LEU A 41 -2.39 0.39 2.81
N SER A 42 -2.07 -0.09 4.02
CA SER A 42 -0.69 -0.21 4.50
C SER A 42 0.13 -1.16 3.63
N GLU A 43 -0.44 -2.31 3.25
CA GLU A 43 0.17 -3.25 2.30
C GLU A 43 0.39 -2.58 0.93
N THR A 44 -0.63 -1.89 0.41
CA THR A 44 -0.56 -1.23 -0.90
C THR A 44 0.51 -0.13 -0.90
N MET A 45 0.55 0.71 0.14
CA MET A 45 1.55 1.77 0.29
C MET A 45 2.96 1.21 0.42
N THR A 46 3.13 0.16 1.23
CA THR A 46 4.44 -0.51 1.41
C THR A 46 4.96 -1.07 0.10
N ILE A 47 4.09 -1.72 -0.70
CA ILE A 47 4.46 -2.23 -2.03
C ILE A 47 4.90 -1.09 -2.93
N LEU A 48 4.14 0.02 -2.99
CA LEU A 48 4.46 1.16 -3.85
C LEU A 48 5.78 1.84 -3.44
N ILE A 49 5.95 2.16 -2.15
CA ILE A 49 7.15 2.81 -1.64
C ILE A 49 8.37 1.89 -1.84
N GLY A 50 8.24 0.62 -1.46
CA GLY A 50 9.30 -0.37 -1.63
C GLY A 50 9.68 -0.55 -3.11
N PHE A 51 8.71 -0.63 -4.02
CA PHE A 51 8.96 -0.71 -5.45
C PHE A 51 9.76 0.49 -5.96
N HIS A 52 9.34 1.70 -5.59
CA HIS A 52 10.02 2.94 -5.97
C HIS A 52 11.45 3.03 -5.45
N GLN A 53 11.70 2.58 -4.21
CA GLN A 53 13.03 2.63 -3.59
C GLN A 53 14.00 1.58 -4.13
N ASN A 54 13.50 0.41 -4.59
CA ASN A 54 14.34 -0.71 -4.97
C ASN A 54 14.64 -0.78 -6.49
N HIS A 55 14.18 0.19 -7.28
CA HIS A 55 14.49 0.34 -8.72
C HIS A 55 14.22 -0.91 -9.58
N PHE A 56 13.22 -1.71 -9.21
CA PHE A 56 12.80 -2.85 -10.02
C PHE A 56 12.20 -2.37 -11.36
N GLN A 57 12.46 -3.11 -12.44
CA GLN A 57 11.97 -2.74 -13.78
C GLN A 57 10.44 -2.73 -13.89
N ASN A 58 9.78 -3.63 -13.17
CA ASN A 58 8.32 -3.68 -13.11
C ASN A 58 7.84 -4.16 -11.74
N CYS A 59 6.63 -3.73 -11.38
CA CYS A 59 6.04 -4.00 -10.08
C CYS A 59 5.77 -5.51 -9.88
N GLN A 60 5.45 -6.25 -10.95
CA GLN A 60 5.25 -7.71 -10.86
C GLN A 60 6.52 -8.42 -10.36
N HIS A 61 7.69 -8.06 -10.90
CA HIS A 61 8.97 -8.63 -10.50
C HIS A 61 9.28 -8.28 -9.05
N PHE A 62 9.04 -7.02 -8.63
CA PHE A 62 9.20 -6.64 -7.23
C PHE A 62 8.30 -7.46 -6.31
N TYR A 63 7.01 -7.55 -6.63
CA TYR A 63 6.02 -8.24 -5.81
C TYR A 63 6.35 -9.72 -5.63
N LEU A 64 6.72 -10.43 -6.71
CA LEU A 64 7.04 -11.85 -6.65
C LEU A 64 8.30 -12.13 -5.79
N TYR A 65 9.33 -11.28 -5.90
CA TYR A 65 10.63 -11.56 -5.30
C TYR A 65 10.77 -10.98 -3.89
N GLN A 66 10.27 -9.76 -3.65
CA GLN A 66 10.46 -9.04 -2.39
C GLN A 66 9.26 -9.17 -1.44
N VAL A 67 8.05 -9.40 -1.95
CA VAL A 67 6.84 -9.48 -1.12
C VAL A 67 6.41 -10.93 -0.90
N LEU A 68 6.31 -11.73 -1.96
CA LEU A 68 5.90 -13.13 -1.85
C LEU A 68 7.06 -14.10 -1.58
N GLY A 69 8.31 -13.69 -1.81
CA GLY A 69 9.48 -14.54 -1.59
C GLY A 69 9.52 -15.80 -2.48
N VAL A 70 8.84 -15.78 -3.64
CA VAL A 70 8.83 -16.93 -4.56
C VAL A 70 10.15 -16.95 -5.31
N VAL A 71 11.11 -17.70 -4.77
CA VAL A 71 12.35 -18.05 -5.45
C VAL A 71 12.01 -19.06 -6.55
N LYS A 72 12.52 -18.85 -7.78
CA LYS A 72 12.50 -19.88 -8.83
C LYS A 72 13.59 -20.90 -8.59
#